data_AF-A0A959Y4Z6-F1
#
_entry.id   AF-A0A959Y4Z6-F1
#
_cell.length_a   1.000
_cell.length_b   1.000
_cell.length_c   1.000
_cell.angle_alpha   90.00
_cell.angle_beta   90.00
_cell.angle_gamma   90.00
#
_symmetry.space_group_name_H-M   'P 1'
#
loop_
_entity.id
_entity.type
_entity.pdbx_description
1 polymer ?
#
loop_
_entity_poly.entity_id
_entity_poly.type
_entity_poly.pdbx_seq_one_letter_code
_entity_poly.pdbx_strand_id
1 'polypeptide(L)' 'YEQELVFYKSNVSDRWWMYIPYRAEQEARFERHHLVPCSYSDYRMACREEVPDRWWRTFQKLA' A
#
# COMPACT_ATOMS: atom_id res chain seq x y z
N TYR A 1 4.46 -10.75 14.65
CA TYR A 1 4.89 -9.97 13.47
C TYR A 1 3.90 -8.84 13.31
N GLU A 2 4.28 -7.63 13.73
CA GLU A 2 3.49 -6.42 13.45
C GLU A 2 3.85 -6.00 12.02
N GLN A 3 2.85 -6.00 11.13
CA GLN A 3 3.04 -5.52 9.75
C GLN A 3 2.56 -4.08 9.69
N GLU A 4 3.49 -3.14 9.57
CA GLU A 4 3.18 -1.71 9.45
C GLU A 4 2.79 -1.35 8.01
N LEU A 5 1.79 -0.47 7.86
CA LEU A 5 1.40 0.10 6.57
C LEU A 5 2.21 1.37 6.28
N VAL A 6 2.97 1.38 5.20
CA VAL A 6 3.78 2.54 4.80
C VAL A 6 3.04 3.36 3.74
N PHE A 7 2.94 4.68 3.97
CA PHE A 7 2.31 5.62 3.04
C PHE A 7 3.30 6.70 2.60
N TYR A 8 3.23 7.09 1.33
CA TYR A 8 4.02 8.18 0.75
C TYR A 8 3.10 9.24 0.17
N LYS A 9 3.41 10.51 0.44
CA LYS A 9 2.74 11.67 -0.16
C LYS A 9 3.71 12.40 -1.09
N SER A 10 3.30 12.64 -2.33
CA SER A 10 4.02 13.52 -3.23
C SER A 10 3.72 14.98 -2.88
N ASN A 11 4.74 15.74 -2.50
CA ASN A 11 4.59 17.18 -2.21
C ASN A 11 4.39 18.05 -3.47
N VAL A 12 4.58 17.47 -4.66
CA VAL A 12 4.43 18.17 -5.94
C VAL A 12 3.04 17.98 -6.53
N SER A 13 2.48 16.76 -6.42
CA SER A 13 1.20 16.41 -7.05
C SER A 13 0.08 16.10 -6.06
N ASP A 14 0.36 16.19 -4.76
CA ASP A 14 -0.52 15.79 -3.65
C ASP A 14 -1.08 14.36 -3.74
N ARG A 15 -0.48 13.53 -4.60
CA ARG A 15 -0.85 12.12 -4.75
C ARG A 15 -0.32 11.31 -3.58
N TRP A 16 -1.18 10.43 -3.07
CA TRP A 16 -0.85 9.48 -2.02
C TRP A 16 -0.58 8.11 -2.61
N TRP A 17 0.37 7.42 -2.00
CA TRP A 17 0.77 6.06 -2.36
C TRP A 17 0.83 5.23 -1.08
N MET A 18 0.51 3.95 -1.20
CA MET A 18 0.53 3.00 -0.11
C MET A 18 1.36 1.80 -0.52
N TYR A 19 2.24 1.37 0.37
CA TYR A 19 3.07 0.19 0.19
C TYR A 19 2.31 -1.08 0.59
N ILE A 20 2.41 -2.11 -0.24
CA ILE A 20 1.80 -3.41 -0.01
C ILE A 20 2.92 -4.45 0.06
N PRO A 21 3.12 -5.12 1.21
CA PRO A 21 4.12 -6.17 1.33
C PRO A 21 3.69 -7.36 0.46
N TYR A 22 4.47 -7.64 -0.59
CA TYR A 22 4.28 -8.82 -1.42
C TYR A 22 5.23 -9.94 -0.97
N ARG A 23 4.75 -11.19 -0.96
CA ARG A 23 5.58 -12.38 -0.74
C ARG A 23 6.10 -12.88 -2.08
N ALA A 24 7.08 -12.19 -2.65
CA ALA A 24 7.77 -12.70 -3.84
C ALA A 24 8.86 -13.69 -3.41
N GLU A 25 8.53 -14.98 -3.31
CA GLU A 25 9.58 -16.01 -3.42
C GLU A 25 10.12 -16.12 -4.85
N GLN A 26 9.52 -15.44 -5.85
CA GLN A 26 9.81 -15.77 -7.24
C GLN A 26 10.36 -14.67 -8.15
N GLU A 27 10.07 -13.38 -8.06
CA GLU A 27 10.64 -12.46 -9.07
C GLU A 27 10.91 -11.04 -8.56
N ALA A 28 12.20 -10.68 -8.45
CA ALA A 28 12.73 -9.31 -8.34
C ALA A 28 12.31 -8.38 -9.51
N ARG A 29 11.49 -8.88 -10.44
CA ARG A 29 10.99 -8.18 -11.62
C ARG A 29 9.79 -7.27 -11.31
N PHE A 30 9.07 -7.51 -10.22
CA PHE A 30 7.84 -6.78 -9.86
C PHE A 30 7.96 -5.85 -8.65
N GLU A 31 9.17 -5.58 -8.15
CA GLU A 31 9.39 -4.67 -7.00
C GLU A 31 8.75 -3.29 -7.17
N ARG A 32 8.57 -2.84 -8.42
CA ARG A 32 7.94 -1.56 -8.77
C ARG A 32 6.42 -1.54 -8.54
N HIS A 33 5.76 -2.69 -8.42
CA HIS A 33 4.30 -2.80 -8.27
C HIS A 33 3.83 -2.82 -6.80
N HIS A 34 4.72 -2.63 -5.83
CA HIS A 34 4.37 -2.59 -4.41
C HIS A 34 3.71 -1.27 -3.96
N LEU A 35 3.77 -0.22 -4.79
CA LEU A 35 3.15 1.07 -4.49
C LEU A 35 1.84 1.22 -5.24
N VAL A 36 0.74 1.31 -4.51
CA VAL A 36 -0.58 1.59 -5.07
C VAL A 36 -0.95 3.04 -4.85
N PRO A 37 -1.55 3.73 -5.84
CA PRO A 37 -2.10 5.04 -5.60
C PRO A 37 -3.25 4.91 -4.61
N CYS A 38 -3.23 5.71 -3.55
CA CYS A 38 -4.27 5.76 -2.53
C CYS A 38 -4.72 7.21 -2.29
N SER A 39 -5.56 7.40 -1.29
CA SER A 39 -6.05 8.70 -0.86
C SER A 39 -5.60 9.00 0.58
N TYR A 40 -5.69 10.27 0.98
CA TYR A 40 -5.46 10.65 2.37
C TYR A 40 -6.45 9.99 3.34
N SER A 41 -7.68 9.71 2.90
CA SER A 41 -8.66 8.97 3.71
C SER A 41 -8.21 7.55 4.00
N ASP A 42 -7.56 6.87 3.06
CA ASP A 42 -7.02 5.52 3.29
C ASP A 42 -5.93 5.56 4.39
N TYR A 43 -5.06 6.58 4.37
CA TYR A 43 -4.08 6.80 5.45
C TYR A 43 -4.77 7.05 6.80
N ARG A 44 -5.79 7.91 6.83
CA ARG A 44 -6.55 8.20 8.07
C ARG A 44 -7.26 6.97 8.64
N MET A 45 -7.75 6.07 7.79
CA MET A 45 -8.33 4.79 8.21
C MET A 45 -7.26 3.85 8.78
N ALA A 46 -6.12 3.73 8.09
CA ALA A 46 -5.00 2.94 8.58
C ALA A 46 -4.49 3.41 9.95
N CYS A 47 -4.46 4.74 10.20
CA CYS A 47 -4.13 5.29 11.52
C CYS A 47 -5.16 4.98 12.62
N ARG A 48 -6.34 4.49 12.27
CA ARG A 48 -7.38 4.03 13.20
C ARG A 48 -7.38 2.51 13.35
N GLU A 49 -6.31 1.84 12.93
CA GLU A 49 -6.19 0.38 12.92
C GLU A 49 -7.21 -0.30 11.98
N GLU A 50 -7.82 0.45 11.07
CA GLU A 50 -8.71 -0.08 10.04
C GLU A 50 -7.92 -0.30 8.75
N VAL A 51 -7.94 -1.54 8.23
CA VAL A 51 -7.29 -1.86 6.95
C VAL A 51 -8.14 -1.29 5.80
N PRO A 52 -7.61 -0.39 4.95
CA PRO A 52 -8.37 0.16 3.85
C PRO A 52 -8.71 -0.92 2.81
N ASP A 53 -9.95 -0.91 2.30
CA ASP A 53 -10.40 -1.85 1.25
C ASP A 53 -9.47 -1.88 0.04
N ARG A 54 -8.88 -0.74 -0.31
CA ARG A 54 -7.92 -0.62 -1.42
C ARG A 54 -6.66 -1.46 -1.18
N TRP A 55 -6.17 -1.50 0.07
CA TRP A 55 -5.05 -2.34 0.45
C TRP A 55 -5.41 -3.80 0.29
N TRP A 56 -6.54 -4.21 0.88
CA TRP A 56 -7.00 -5.59 0.88
C TRP A 56 -7.26 -6.12 -0.53
N ARG A 57 -7.97 -5.36 -1.37
CA ARG A 57 -8.24 -5.73 -2.77
C ARG A 57 -6.98 -5.85 -3.60
N THR A 58 -5.98 -5.00 -3.35
CA THR A 58 -4.73 -5.08 -4.13
C THR A 58 -3.85 -6.20 -3.63
N PHE A 59 -3.82 -6.43 -2.31
CA PHE A 59 -3.17 -7.61 -1.74
C PHE A 59 -3.75 -8.91 -2.30
N GLN A 60 -5.09 -9.05 -2.38
CA GLN A 60 -5.74 -10.21 -3.00
C GLN A 60 -5.45 -10.40 -4.50
N LYS A 61 -5.18 -9.32 -5.23
CA LYS A 61 -4.86 -9.40 -6.67
C LYS A 61 -3.39 -9.74 -6.92
N LEU A 62 -2.53 -9.44 -5.96
CA LEU A 62 -1.09 -9.63 -6.07
C LEU A 62 -0.65 -10.95 -5.43
N ALA A 63 -1.30 -11.39 -4.34
CA ALA A 63 -1.13 -12.71 -3.73
C ALA A 63 -1.58 -13.84 -4.65
#